data_AF-A0A1Q8Z5S6-F1
#
_entry.id   AF-A0A1Q8Z5S6-F1
#
_cell.length_a   1.000
_cell.length_b   1.000
_cell.length_c   1.000
_cell.angle_alpha   90.00
_cell.angle_beta   90.00
_cell.angle_gamma   90.00
#
_symmetry.space_group_name_H-M   'P 1'
#
loop_
_entity.id
_entity.type
_entity.pdbx_description
1 polymer ?
#
loop_
_entity_poly.entity_id
_entity_poly.type
_entity_poly.pdbx_seq_one_letter_code
_entity_poly.pdbx_strand_id
1 'polypeptide(L)'
;MLLAAILVIGYLVIVIICEIQKQQKHRRYQHQRLIQPVKRPIVAPPAPPLRPPKAAPLPPQVFHFDSRPYREGKEISQLYRRLLTLTRDEKTAKRLFQSTSERNPGRSIEWVLEKTILDLERDRGRY
;
A
#
# COMPACT_ATOMS: atom_id res chain seq x y z
N MET A 1 9.80 45.75 -18.14
CA MET A 1 9.28 44.44 -18.60
C MET A 1 9.97 43.25 -17.92
N LEU A 2 11.30 43.15 -17.94
CA LEU A 2 12.03 42.04 -17.31
C LEU A 2 11.76 41.89 -15.80
N LEU A 3 11.81 42.99 -15.02
CA LEU A 3 11.54 42.97 -13.58
C LEU A 3 10.11 42.52 -13.24
N ALA A 4 9.12 42.96 -14.03
CA ALA A 4 7.73 42.54 -13.85
C ALA A 4 7.55 41.04 -14.12
N ALA A 5 8.22 40.49 -15.14
CA ALA A 5 8.19 39.06 -15.43
C ALA A 5 8.81 38.22 -14.29
N ILE A 6 9.92 38.67 -13.70
CA ILE A 6 10.57 37.98 -12.58
C ILE A 6 9.65 37.94 -11.34
N LEU A 7 8.94 39.04 -11.04
CA LEU A 7 7.99 39.09 -9.92
C LEU A 7 6.80 38.14 -10.13
N VAL A 8 6.26 38.06 -11.36
CA VAL A 8 5.16 37.14 -11.68
C VAL A 8 5.61 35.69 -11.56
N ILE A 9 6.79 35.35 -12.08
CA ILE A 9 7.36 34.01 -11.97
C ILE A 9 7.62 33.65 -10.50
N GLY A 10 8.21 34.57 -9.73
CA GLY A 10 8.43 34.39 -8.29
C GLY A 10 7.14 34.12 -7.53
N TYR A 11 6.07 34.87 -7.83
CA TYR A 11 4.75 34.67 -7.23
C TYR A 11 4.17 33.28 -7.55
N LEU A 12 4.25 32.83 -8.81
CA LEU A 12 3.78 31.51 -9.21
C LEU A 12 4.56 30.38 -8.53
N VAL A 13 5.88 30.51 -8.41
CA VAL A 13 6.72 29.54 -7.70
C VAL A 13 6.32 29.44 -6.22
N ILE A 14 6.07 30.59 -5.56
CA ILE A 14 5.60 30.62 -4.17
C ILE A 14 4.24 29.90 -4.03
N VAL A 15 3.28 30.19 -4.92
CA VAL A 15 1.96 29.53 -4.91
C VAL A 15 2.09 28.01 -5.10
N ILE A 16 2.92 27.56 -6.03
CA ILE A 16 3.16 26.14 -6.28
C ILE A 16 3.79 25.46 -5.05
N ILE A 17 4.80 26.08 -4.43
CA ILE A 17 5.43 25.54 -3.21
C ILE A 17 4.42 25.46 -2.06
N CYS A 18 3.60 26.50 -1.86
CA CYS A 18 2.54 26.49 -0.84
C CYS A 18 1.54 25.35 -1.04
N GLU A 19 1.12 25.11 -2.28
CA GLU A 19 0.16 24.03 -2.58
C GLU A 19 0.79 22.64 -2.36
N ILE A 20 2.07 22.46 -2.73
CA ILE A 20 2.80 21.21 -2.48
C ILE A 20 2.91 20.95 -0.96
N GLN A 21 3.22 21.98 -0.17
CA GLN A 21 3.31 21.85 1.29
C GLN A 21 1.96 21.49 1.94
N LYS A 22 0.86 22.06 1.43
CA LYS A 22 -0.50 21.74 1.87
C LYS A 22 -0.85 20.27 1.62
N GLN A 23 -0.49 19.76 0.44
CA GLN A 23 -0.68 18.35 0.08
C GLN A 23 0.15 17.41 0.96
N GLN A 24 1.39 17.77 1.29
CA GLN A 24 2.27 17.01 2.19
C GLN A 24 1.68 16.90 3.60
N LYS A 25 1.10 18.00 4.12
CA LYS A 25 0.48 18.01 5.46
C LYS A 25 -0.74 17.09 5.53
N HIS A 26 -1.59 17.08 4.50
CA HIS A 26 -2.74 16.17 4.44
C HIS A 26 -2.32 14.69 4.37
N ARG A 27 -1.26 14.37 3.63
CA ARG A 27 -0.69 13.01 3.58
C ARG A 27 -0.20 12.56 4.96
N ARG A 28 0.45 13.42 5.73
CA ARG A 28 0.91 13.09 7.10
C ARG A 28 -0.25 12.77 8.05
N TYR A 29 -1.37 13.50 7.98
CA TYR A 29 -2.54 13.21 8.81
C TYR A 29 -3.20 11.87 8.48
N GLN A 30 -3.19 11.45 7.20
CA GLN A 30 -3.71 10.13 6.83
C GLN A 30 -2.78 9.00 7.29
N HIS A 31 -1.46 9.17 7.21
CA HIS A 31 -0.51 8.20 7.75
C HIS A 31 -0.60 8.04 9.27
N GLN A 32 -0.86 9.11 10.03
CA GLN A 32 -0.92 9.03 11.50
C GLN A 32 -2.15 8.28 12.05
N ARG A 33 -3.28 8.23 11.32
CA ARG A 33 -4.45 7.43 11.75
C ARG A 33 -4.29 5.92 11.51
N LEU A 34 -3.38 5.51 10.63
CA LEU A 34 -3.09 4.11 10.30
C LEU A 34 -2.14 3.42 11.30
N ILE A 35 -1.55 4.17 12.21
CA ILE A 35 -0.52 3.69 13.17
C ILE A 35 -1.00 3.88 14.61
N GLN A 36 -2.32 3.86 14.88
CA GLN A 36 -2.72 3.69 16.28
C GLN A 36 -2.38 2.25 16.69
N PRO A 37 -1.46 2.05 17.66
CA PRO A 37 -1.20 0.72 18.19
C PRO A 37 -2.48 0.28 18.89
N VAL A 38 -3.20 -0.65 18.27
CA VAL A 38 -4.29 -1.36 18.95
C VAL A 38 -3.63 -2.10 20.11
N LYS A 39 -3.71 -1.56 21.32
CA LYS A 39 -3.41 -2.27 22.57
C LYS A 39 -4.38 -3.44 22.66
N ARG A 40 -4.03 -4.58 22.07
CA ARG A 40 -4.76 -5.83 22.26
C ARG A 40 -4.44 -6.32 23.67
N PRO A 41 -5.44 -6.63 24.51
CA PRO A 41 -5.20 -7.36 25.75
C PRO A 41 -4.54 -8.69 25.40
N ILE A 42 -3.44 -9.04 26.07
CA ILE A 42 -2.78 -10.33 25.92
C ILE A 42 -3.72 -11.38 26.54
N VAL A 43 -4.58 -11.97 25.72
CA VAL A 43 -5.33 -13.17 26.10
C VAL A 43 -4.40 -14.35 25.84
N ALA A 44 -4.04 -15.07 26.91
CA ALA A 44 -3.18 -16.24 26.84
C ALA A 44 -3.72 -17.27 25.82
N PRO A 45 -2.85 -17.94 25.05
CA PRO A 45 -3.29 -18.91 24.04
C PRO A 45 -4.03 -20.08 24.71
N PRO A 46 -5.25 -20.44 24.28
CA PRO A 46 -5.92 -21.63 24.76
C PRO A 46 -5.21 -22.88 24.22
N ALA A 47 -5.19 -23.93 25.04
CA ALA A 47 -4.54 -25.22 24.74
C ALA A 47 -4.94 -25.79 23.35
N PRO A 48 -4.05 -26.55 22.68
CA PRO A 48 -4.31 -27.08 21.34
C PRO A 48 -5.53 -28.03 21.34
N PRO A 49 -6.56 -27.76 20.51
CA PRO A 49 -7.74 -28.60 20.45
C PRO A 49 -7.47 -29.91 19.70
N LEU A 50 -7.98 -31.01 20.24
CA LEU A 50 -8.06 -32.32 19.59
C LEU A 50 -8.80 -32.17 18.24
N ARG A 51 -8.22 -32.76 17.20
CA ARG A 51 -8.61 -32.60 15.78
C ARG A 51 -10.10 -32.93 15.54
N PRO A 52 -10.95 -31.98 15.11
CA PRO A 52 -12.34 -32.29 14.72
C PRO A 52 -12.41 -32.90 13.31
N PRO A 53 -13.46 -33.68 13.00
CA PRO A 53 -13.63 -34.35 11.71
C PRO A 53 -13.90 -33.32 10.61
N LYS A 54 -13.52 -33.69 9.38
CA LYS A 54 -13.65 -32.94 8.12
C LYS A 54 -15.05 -32.30 7.97
N ALA A 55 -15.20 -31.10 8.52
CA ALA A 55 -16.41 -30.29 8.41
C ALA A 55 -16.33 -29.40 7.16
N ALA A 56 -17.50 -29.16 6.57
CA ALA A 56 -17.75 -28.60 5.25
C ALA A 56 -17.02 -27.26 4.94
N PRO A 57 -16.88 -26.90 3.64
CA PRO A 57 -16.33 -25.61 3.25
C PRO A 57 -17.11 -24.48 3.91
N LEU A 58 -16.43 -23.64 4.70
CA LEU A 58 -17.01 -22.44 5.30
C LEU A 58 -17.56 -21.52 4.17
N PRO A 59 -18.69 -20.83 4.40
CA PRO A 59 -19.25 -19.91 3.41
C PRO A 59 -18.22 -18.82 3.05
N PRO A 60 -18.18 -18.36 1.78
CA PRO A 60 -17.25 -17.32 1.35
C PRO A 60 -17.44 -16.09 2.23
N GLN A 61 -16.39 -15.72 2.95
CA GLN A 61 -16.40 -14.54 3.81
C GLN A 61 -16.72 -13.32 2.94
N VAL A 62 -17.85 -12.70 3.28
CA VAL A 62 -18.43 -11.56 2.56
C VAL A 62 -17.40 -10.44 2.48
N PHE A 63 -17.04 -10.09 1.25
CA PHE A 63 -16.23 -8.93 0.92
C PHE A 63 -16.91 -7.67 1.46
N HIS A 64 -16.38 -7.07 2.52
CA HIS A 64 -16.74 -5.71 2.87
C HIS A 64 -15.92 -4.72 2.02
N PHE A 65 -16.60 -4.35 0.94
CA PHE A 65 -16.39 -3.25 0.02
C PHE A 65 -16.26 -1.91 0.76
N ASP A 66 -15.04 -1.40 0.91
CA ASP A 66 -14.82 0.05 0.98
C ASP A 66 -14.66 0.57 -0.46
N SER A 67 -15.81 0.79 -1.10
CA SER A 67 -16.11 1.76 -2.16
C SER A 67 -14.93 2.41 -2.90
N ARG A 68 -14.29 1.68 -3.83
CA ARG A 68 -13.69 2.29 -5.02
C ARG A 68 -14.34 1.69 -6.26
N PRO A 69 -15.13 2.48 -7.01
CA PRO A 69 -15.73 1.98 -8.24
C PRO A 69 -14.61 1.90 -9.30
N TYR A 70 -14.36 0.67 -9.79
CA TYR A 70 -13.84 0.42 -11.13
C TYR A 70 -12.66 1.29 -11.59
N ARG A 71 -11.47 1.06 -11.00
CA ARG A 71 -10.18 1.36 -11.67
C ARG A 71 -9.07 0.34 -11.39
N GLU A 72 -9.40 -0.83 -10.86
CA GLU A 72 -8.43 -1.84 -10.40
C GLU A 72 -7.49 -2.34 -11.52
N GLY A 73 -8.00 -2.58 -12.73
CA GLY A 73 -7.19 -3.22 -13.77
C GLY A 73 -5.96 -2.40 -14.22
N LYS A 74 -6.10 -1.07 -14.30
CA LYS A 74 -5.01 -0.18 -14.76
C LYS A 74 -3.96 0.02 -13.68
N GLU A 75 -4.38 0.25 -12.44
CA GLU A 75 -3.47 0.47 -11.30
C GLU A 75 -2.70 -0.80 -10.95
N ILE A 76 -3.37 -1.97 -10.91
CA ILE A 76 -2.73 -3.27 -10.67
C ILE A 76 -1.69 -3.57 -11.76
N SER A 77 -2.01 -3.29 -13.03
CA SER A 77 -1.07 -3.47 -14.14
C SER A 77 0.17 -2.56 -14.02
N GLN A 78 -0.01 -1.33 -13.54
CA GLN A 78 1.09 -0.39 -13.33
C GLN A 78 1.98 -0.80 -12.16
N LEU A 79 1.37 -1.24 -11.05
CA LEU A 79 2.10 -1.76 -9.89
C LEU A 79 2.89 -3.02 -10.27
N TYR A 80 2.30 -3.94 -11.02
CA TYR A 80 3.01 -5.12 -11.47
C TYR A 80 4.18 -4.78 -12.41
N ARG A 81 4.00 -3.83 -13.35
CA ARG A 81 5.11 -3.32 -14.18
C ARG A 81 6.22 -2.69 -13.35
N ARG A 82 5.87 -1.94 -12.29
CA ARG A 82 6.85 -1.35 -11.36
C ARG A 82 7.60 -2.44 -10.60
N LEU A 83 6.90 -3.46 -10.12
CA LEU A 83 7.50 -4.62 -9.46
C LEU A 83 8.48 -5.35 -10.38
N LEU A 84 8.12 -5.55 -11.66
CA LEU A 84 9.01 -6.11 -12.67
C LEU A 84 10.23 -5.21 -12.92
N THR A 85 10.03 -3.89 -12.99
CA THR A 85 11.12 -2.92 -13.18
C THR A 85 12.11 -2.95 -12.01
N LEU A 86 11.59 -3.10 -10.79
CA LEU A 86 12.43 -3.24 -9.60
C LEU A 86 13.18 -4.57 -9.65
N THR A 87 12.49 -5.69 -9.75
CA THR A 87 13.12 -7.01 -9.69
C THR A 87 13.99 -7.37 -10.90
N ARG A 88 13.71 -6.78 -12.07
CA ARG A 88 14.29 -7.11 -13.39
C ARG A 88 14.07 -8.56 -13.85
N ASP A 89 13.40 -9.37 -13.04
CA ASP A 89 13.13 -10.78 -13.27
C ASP A 89 11.69 -11.10 -12.85
N GLU A 90 10.91 -11.61 -13.81
CA GLU A 90 9.52 -12.00 -13.61
C GLU A 90 9.35 -13.15 -12.61
N LYS A 91 10.29 -14.10 -12.59
CA LYS A 91 10.22 -15.24 -11.66
C LYS A 91 10.40 -14.78 -10.22
N THR A 92 11.36 -13.89 -9.99
CA THR A 92 11.56 -13.25 -8.69
C THR A 92 10.36 -12.39 -8.29
N ALA A 93 9.80 -11.60 -9.22
CA ALA A 93 8.59 -10.80 -8.98
C ALA A 93 7.40 -11.66 -8.51
N LYS A 94 7.13 -12.76 -9.22
CA LYS A 94 6.05 -13.71 -8.87
C LYS A 94 6.26 -14.35 -7.51
N ARG A 95 7.48 -14.81 -7.22
CA ARG A 95 7.82 -15.42 -5.93
C ARG A 95 7.60 -14.44 -4.76
N LEU A 96 8.01 -13.19 -4.93
CA LEU A 96 7.83 -12.16 -3.92
C LEU A 96 6.36 -11.82 -3.70
N PHE A 97 5.60 -11.66 -4.79
CA PHE A 97 4.16 -11.44 -4.71
C PHE A 97 3.44 -12.59 -3.98
N GLN A 98 3.72 -13.84 -4.37
CA GLN A 98 3.15 -15.04 -3.72
C GLN A 98 3.49 -15.08 -2.23
N SER A 99 4.76 -14.90 -1.89
CA SER A 99 5.22 -14.91 -0.50
C SER A 99 4.58 -13.81 0.35
N THR A 100 4.34 -12.62 -0.21
CA THR A 100 3.64 -11.54 0.49
C THR A 100 2.14 -11.82 0.62
N SER A 101 1.53 -12.41 -0.42
CA SER A 101 0.13 -12.82 -0.42
C SER A 101 -0.17 -13.90 0.61
N GLU A 102 0.68 -14.93 0.71
CA GLU A 102 0.55 -16.02 1.68
C GLU A 102 0.68 -15.54 3.12
N ARG A 103 1.58 -14.57 3.37
CA ARG A 103 1.77 -13.97 4.69
C ARG A 103 0.65 -13.02 5.09
N ASN A 104 -0.16 -12.55 4.14
CA ASN A 104 -1.23 -11.58 4.37
C ASN A 104 -2.55 -12.06 3.75
N PRO A 105 -3.12 -13.18 4.24
CA PRO A 105 -4.38 -13.69 3.73
C PRO A 105 -5.51 -12.67 3.95
N GLY A 106 -6.35 -12.46 2.93
CA GLY A 106 -7.48 -11.53 2.98
C GLY A 106 -7.15 -10.08 2.60
N ARG A 107 -5.94 -9.79 2.11
CA ARG A 107 -5.59 -8.49 1.50
C ARG A 107 -5.87 -8.47 0.00
N SER A 108 -6.11 -7.28 -0.55
CA SER A 108 -6.30 -7.10 -1.99
C SER A 108 -4.99 -7.29 -2.76
N ILE A 109 -5.09 -7.65 -4.04
CA ILE A 109 -3.93 -7.83 -4.93
C ILE A 109 -3.12 -6.53 -5.03
N GLU A 110 -3.79 -5.38 -5.13
CA GLU A 110 -3.18 -4.05 -5.12
C GLU A 110 -2.31 -3.86 -3.86
N TRP A 111 -2.87 -4.12 -2.69
CA TRP A 111 -2.16 -3.99 -1.42
C TRP A 111 -0.92 -4.90 -1.36
N VAL A 112 -1.05 -6.13 -1.84
CA VAL A 112 0.08 -7.08 -1.88
C VAL A 112 1.18 -6.55 -2.79
N LEU A 113 0.84 -6.04 -3.98
CA LEU A 113 1.82 -5.46 -4.91
C LEU A 113 2.51 -4.22 -4.34
N GLU A 114 1.75 -3.27 -3.79
CA GLU A 114 2.28 -2.07 -3.14
C GLU A 114 3.24 -2.45 -1.99
N LYS A 115 2.83 -3.41 -1.16
CA LYS A 115 3.65 -3.88 -0.05
C LYS A 115 4.95 -4.53 -0.53
N THR A 116 4.88 -5.37 -1.55
CA THR A 116 6.08 -6.00 -2.13
C THR A 116 7.02 -4.96 -2.75
N ILE A 117 6.50 -3.94 -3.43
CA ILE A 117 7.29 -2.84 -4.00
C ILE A 117 8.00 -2.06 -2.90
N LEU A 118 7.28 -1.71 -1.83
CA LEU A 118 7.80 -0.97 -0.70
C LEU A 118 8.96 -1.71 -0.01
N ASP A 119 8.79 -3.01 0.23
CA ASP A 119 9.83 -3.83 0.85
C ASP A 119 11.11 -3.86 -0.02
N LEU A 120 10.95 -3.97 -1.35
CA LEU A 120 12.07 -3.91 -2.30
C LEU A 120 12.78 -2.55 -2.35
N GLU A 121 12.03 -1.45 -2.29
CA GLU A 121 12.59 -0.10 -2.31
C GLU A 121 13.38 0.19 -1.03
N ARG A 122 12.88 -0.31 0.11
CA ARG A 122 13.56 -0.24 1.39
C ARG A 122 14.86 -1.03 1.39
N ASP A 123 14.85 -2.26 0.89
CA ASP A 123 16.05 -3.11 0.84
C ASP A 123 17.12 -2.53 -0.11
N ARG A 124 16.74 -1.62 -1.01
CA ARG A 124 17.63 -0.90 -1.93
C ARG A 124 18.08 0.47 -1.44
N GLY A 125 17.67 0.88 -0.23
CA GLY A 125 18.04 2.18 0.33
C GLY A 125 17.50 3.38 -0.46
N ARG A 126 16.40 3.21 -1.23
CA ARG A 126 15.74 4.31 -1.94
C ARG A 126 14.73 5.04 -1.06
N TYR A 127 15.17 5.43 0.14
CA TYR A 127 14.38 6.19 1.11
C TYR A 127 15.16 7.38 1.64
#